data_AF-A0A520BLS5-F1
#
_entry.id   AF-A0A520BLS5-F1
#
_cell.length_a   1.000
_cell.length_b   1.000
_cell.length_c   1.000
_cell.angle_alpha   90.00
_cell.angle_beta   90.00
_cell.angle_gamma   90.00
#
_symmetry.space_group_name_H-M   'P 1'
#
loop_
_entity.id
_entity.type
_entity.pdbx_description
1 polymer ?
#
loop_
_entity_poly.entity_id
_entity_poly.type
_entity_poly.pdbx_seq_one_letter_code
_entity_poly.pdbx_strand_id
1 'polypeptide(L)'
;MNVLTNLRIGRRLGLAFAISIAFTVLMAAYARTSLIRVNDELEMMVNDRIVKVQQLEKIKDNVNLTAQAVRNVLLIPNAEGKNAQLTTVETIAKANAETFDKLDASIKSERGRQLMATVVQARALFVASVRKVIDLGGKGEIEPARDLLLSETQTLQATYFKALEALVDFQKELMHAAAKSADDTVDFAAIAVVVAAVAATAIGAAMALLITRSVVLPIQQAVDAAETVASGDLRLRLETDRKDEAGLLLGALQRMNDSLVKIVGAVRGNADSVATASGQIAQGNADLSQRTEQQASNLQETAASMEELSATVNHNTDTARQAAQLATSAARVAESGGQVMGQVVATMDQITTSSKKIADIIGTIDGIAFQTNILALNAAVEAARAGEQGRGFAVVAGEVRLLAQRSAEAAREIKGLIGASVERVEAGNVLVGEAGRTMDDVVNQVKRVADLISEISAASGEQSKGIGQIGEAVNQL
;
A
#
# COMPACT_ATOMS: atom_id res chain seq x y z
N MET A 1 -16.02 -39.76 -7.18
CA MET A 1 -15.25 -39.28 -6.01
C MET A 1 -15.62 -37.84 -5.56
N ASN A 2 -16.51 -37.11 -6.26
CA ASN A 2 -16.76 -35.68 -6.02
C ASN A 2 -17.83 -35.34 -4.96
N VAL A 3 -18.58 -36.34 -4.46
CA VAL A 3 -19.63 -36.08 -3.45
C VAL A 3 -19.00 -35.87 -2.07
N LEU A 4 -17.93 -36.63 -1.76
CA LEU A 4 -17.22 -36.51 -0.49
C LEU A 4 -16.46 -35.19 -0.38
N THR A 5 -15.82 -34.70 -1.45
CA THR A 5 -15.01 -33.46 -1.44
C THR A 5 -15.81 -32.17 -1.31
N ASN A 6 -17.13 -32.22 -1.43
CA ASN A 6 -18.02 -31.06 -1.27
C ASN A 6 -18.78 -31.04 0.06
N LEU A 7 -18.67 -32.09 0.87
CA LEU A 7 -19.23 -32.12 2.23
C LEU A 7 -18.34 -31.33 3.18
N ARG A 8 -18.93 -30.59 4.12
CA ARG A 8 -18.16 -29.95 5.19
C ARG A 8 -17.34 -30.96 5.99
N ILE A 9 -16.14 -30.58 6.43
CA ILE A 9 -15.20 -31.44 7.17
C ILE A 9 -15.89 -32.10 8.37
N GLY A 10 -16.65 -31.31 9.14
CA GLY A 10 -17.40 -31.81 10.30
C GLY A 10 -18.43 -32.90 9.95
N ARG A 11 -19.11 -32.79 8.80
CA ARG A 11 -20.08 -33.82 8.35
C ARG A 11 -19.38 -35.12 7.93
N ARG A 12 -18.19 -35.03 7.33
CA ARG A 12 -17.41 -36.22 6.95
C ARG A 12 -16.92 -36.98 8.17
N LEU A 13 -16.34 -36.26 9.14
CA LEU A 13 -15.91 -36.84 10.41
C LEU A 13 -17.09 -37.45 11.16
N GLY A 14 -18.22 -36.72 11.23
CA GLY A 14 -19.45 -37.22 11.84
C GLY A 14 -19.94 -38.52 11.20
N LEU A 15 -19.97 -38.62 9.86
CA LEU A 15 -20.34 -39.85 9.16
C LEU A 15 -19.36 -41.00 9.44
N ALA A 16 -18.04 -40.73 9.44
CA ALA A 16 -17.03 -41.75 9.73
C ALA A 16 -17.18 -42.34 11.13
N PHE A 17 -17.35 -41.48 12.14
CA PHE A 17 -17.59 -41.92 13.52
C PHE A 17 -18.94 -42.61 13.68
N ALA A 18 -20.01 -42.11 13.05
CA ALA A 18 -21.32 -42.73 13.10
C ALA A 18 -21.30 -44.16 12.55
N ILE A 19 -20.61 -44.40 11.42
CA ILE A 19 -20.45 -45.74 10.85
C ILE A 19 -19.67 -46.66 11.80
N SER A 20 -18.57 -46.17 12.37
CA SER A 20 -17.75 -46.96 13.33
C SER A 20 -18.55 -47.35 14.59
N ILE A 21 -19.28 -46.40 15.16
CA ILE A 21 -20.16 -46.63 16.31
C ILE A 21 -21.27 -47.63 15.95
N ALA A 22 -21.91 -47.47 14.79
CA ALA A 22 -22.96 -48.39 14.34
C ALA A 22 -22.45 -49.83 14.19
N PHE A 23 -21.26 -50.03 13.60
CA PHE A 23 -20.63 -51.36 13.52
C PHE A 23 -20.38 -51.96 14.91
N THR A 24 -19.90 -51.15 15.84
CA THR A 24 -19.60 -51.60 17.22
C THR A 24 -20.87 -52.04 17.94
N VAL A 25 -21.96 -51.26 17.82
CA VAL A 25 -23.26 -51.59 18.40
C VAL A 25 -23.87 -52.85 17.77
N LEU A 26 -23.79 -52.98 16.44
CA LEU A 26 -24.29 -54.18 15.75
C LEU A 26 -23.53 -55.45 16.14
N MET A 27 -22.20 -55.37 16.25
CA MET A 27 -21.38 -56.49 16.72
C MET A 27 -21.73 -56.89 18.16
N ALA A 28 -21.88 -55.91 19.05
CA ALA A 28 -22.25 -56.17 20.44
C ALA A 28 -23.65 -56.80 20.55
N ALA A 29 -24.62 -56.29 19.78
CA ALA A 29 -25.97 -56.85 19.72
C ALA A 29 -25.97 -58.30 19.18
N TYR A 30 -25.23 -58.56 18.10
CA TYR A 30 -25.10 -59.89 17.52
C TYR A 30 -24.46 -60.88 18.51
N ALA A 31 -23.33 -60.51 19.11
CA ALA A 31 -22.65 -61.33 20.12
C ALA A 31 -23.58 -61.65 21.30
N ARG A 32 -24.36 -60.66 21.78
CA ARG A 32 -25.35 -60.88 22.84
C ARG A 32 -26.42 -61.89 22.43
N THR A 33 -26.99 -61.78 21.22
CA THR A 33 -28.01 -62.71 20.75
C THR A 33 -27.48 -64.14 20.59
N SER A 34 -26.22 -64.29 20.16
CA SER A 34 -25.59 -65.61 20.04
C SER A 34 -25.36 -66.26 21.39
N LEU A 35 -24.88 -65.50 22.38
CA LEU A 35 -24.68 -66.00 23.75
C LEU A 35 -26.00 -66.45 24.39
N ILE A 36 -27.10 -65.75 24.14
CA ILE A 36 -28.43 -66.15 24.63
C ILE A 36 -28.84 -67.51 24.03
N ARG A 37 -28.64 -67.72 22.71
CA ARG A 37 -28.99 -69.01 22.06
C ARG A 37 -28.20 -70.18 22.65
N VAL A 38 -26.89 -70.01 22.85
CA VAL A 38 -26.04 -71.04 23.47
C VAL A 38 -26.48 -71.31 24.90
N ASN A 39 -26.82 -70.25 25.66
CA ASN A 39 -27.32 -70.41 27.02
C ASN A 39 -28.65 -71.18 27.08
N ASP A 40 -29.59 -70.91 26.16
CA ASP A 40 -30.88 -71.61 26.08
C ASP A 40 -30.68 -73.10 25.77
N GLU A 41 -29.75 -73.44 24.87
CA GLU A 41 -29.40 -74.83 24.56
C GLU A 41 -28.77 -75.56 25.75
N LEU A 42 -27.85 -74.89 26.46
CA LEU A 42 -27.24 -75.42 27.68
C LEU A 42 -28.28 -75.61 28.80
N GLU A 43 -29.21 -74.66 28.96
CA GLU A 43 -30.27 -74.76 29.97
C GLU A 43 -31.20 -75.94 29.68
N MET A 44 -31.59 -76.15 28.43
CA MET A 44 -32.33 -77.35 28.02
C MET A 44 -31.55 -78.64 28.26
N MET A 45 -30.24 -78.66 28.02
CA MET A 45 -29.42 -79.84 28.32
C MET A 45 -29.39 -80.16 29.81
N VAL A 46 -29.12 -79.16 30.67
CA VAL A 46 -28.91 -79.35 32.11
C VAL A 46 -30.23 -79.58 32.85
N ASN A 47 -31.24 -78.74 32.61
CA ASN A 47 -32.47 -78.73 33.41
C ASN A 47 -33.57 -79.66 32.86
N ASP A 48 -33.47 -80.10 31.61
CA ASP A 48 -34.47 -80.99 31.00
C ASP A 48 -33.86 -82.37 30.64
N ARG A 49 -32.86 -82.42 29.77
CA ARG A 49 -32.38 -83.69 29.21
C ARG A 49 -31.57 -84.55 30.18
N ILE A 50 -30.61 -83.95 30.90
CA ILE A 50 -29.84 -84.65 31.94
C ILE A 50 -30.77 -85.19 33.03
N VAL A 51 -31.74 -84.38 33.47
CA VAL A 51 -32.72 -84.77 34.48
C VAL A 51 -33.53 -86.00 34.01
N LYS A 52 -33.99 -86.02 32.76
CA LYS A 52 -34.70 -87.17 32.18
C LYS A 52 -33.83 -88.43 32.13
N VAL A 53 -32.58 -88.32 31.69
CA VAL A 53 -31.64 -89.45 31.68
C VAL A 53 -31.43 -89.99 33.10
N GLN A 54 -31.17 -89.13 34.08
CA GLN A 54 -31.00 -89.53 35.48
C GLN A 54 -32.25 -90.22 36.04
N GLN A 55 -33.45 -89.72 35.71
CA GLN A 55 -34.72 -90.33 36.12
C GLN A 55 -34.92 -91.72 35.49
N LEU A 56 -34.60 -91.88 34.21
CA LEU A 56 -34.70 -93.16 33.50
C LEU A 56 -33.70 -94.20 34.03
N GLU A 57 -32.45 -93.79 34.27
CA GLU A 57 -31.43 -94.66 34.88
C GLU A 57 -31.83 -95.05 36.31
N LYS A 58 -32.40 -94.12 37.09
CA LYS A 58 -32.96 -94.43 38.42
C LYS A 58 -34.11 -95.44 38.35
N ILE A 59 -34.99 -95.35 37.35
CA ILE A 59 -36.04 -96.35 37.14
C ILE A 59 -35.41 -97.70 36.82
N LYS A 60 -34.42 -97.76 35.93
CA LYS A 60 -33.68 -98.97 35.56
C LYS A 60 -33.04 -99.64 36.79
N ASP A 61 -32.37 -98.87 37.65
CA ASP A 61 -31.84 -99.34 38.93
C ASP A 61 -32.95 -99.90 39.83
N ASN A 62 -34.07 -99.19 39.92
CA ASN A 62 -35.25 -99.63 40.68
C ASN A 62 -35.87 -100.93 40.14
N VAL A 63 -35.83 -101.18 38.84
CA VAL A 63 -36.27 -102.47 38.26
C VAL A 63 -35.37 -103.60 38.76
N ASN A 64 -34.05 -103.40 38.77
CA ASN A 64 -33.09 -104.36 39.31
C ASN A 64 -33.33 -104.62 40.80
N LEU A 65 -33.52 -103.57 41.60
CA LEU A 65 -33.83 -103.69 43.02
C LEU A 65 -35.15 -104.43 43.26
N THR A 66 -36.18 -104.19 42.42
CA THR A 66 -37.45 -104.91 42.47
C THR A 66 -37.24 -106.39 42.18
N ALA A 67 -36.51 -106.74 41.13
CA ALA A 67 -36.21 -108.13 40.80
C ALA A 67 -35.43 -108.84 41.92
N GLN A 68 -34.46 -108.16 42.54
CA GLN A 68 -33.72 -108.67 43.70
C GLN A 68 -34.64 -108.88 44.91
N ALA A 69 -35.48 -107.90 45.25
CA ALA A 69 -36.40 -107.99 46.37
C ALA A 69 -37.42 -109.13 46.19
N VAL A 70 -37.99 -109.26 44.99
CA VAL A 70 -38.92 -110.35 44.64
C VAL A 70 -38.22 -111.72 44.73
N ARG A 71 -36.98 -111.83 44.24
CA ARG A 71 -36.18 -113.06 44.42
C ARG A 71 -35.96 -113.37 45.90
N ASN A 72 -35.64 -112.36 46.71
CA ASN A 72 -35.41 -112.53 48.14
C ASN A 72 -36.69 -112.95 48.90
N VAL A 73 -37.88 -112.52 48.48
CA VAL A 73 -39.17 -113.01 49.04
C VAL A 73 -39.30 -114.53 48.90
N LEU A 74 -38.79 -115.12 47.81
CA LEU A 74 -38.82 -116.57 47.60
C LEU A 74 -37.74 -117.32 48.40
N LEU A 75 -36.63 -116.65 48.74
CA LEU A 75 -35.47 -117.25 49.40
C LEU A 75 -35.50 -117.12 50.93
N ILE A 76 -36.08 -116.05 51.48
CA ILE A 76 -36.11 -115.78 52.91
C ILE A 76 -37.19 -116.67 53.56
N PRO A 77 -36.85 -117.47 54.59
CA PRO A 77 -37.81 -118.40 55.19
C PRO A 77 -38.77 -117.74 56.20
N ASN A 78 -38.41 -116.60 56.81
CA ASN A 78 -39.20 -115.95 57.85
C ASN A 78 -40.16 -114.88 57.30
N ALA A 79 -41.30 -114.69 57.97
CA ALA A 79 -42.34 -113.75 57.54
C ALA A 79 -41.89 -112.28 57.63
N GLU A 80 -41.10 -111.93 58.65
CA GLU A 80 -40.59 -110.57 58.87
C GLU A 80 -39.68 -110.11 57.72
N GLY A 81 -38.71 -110.95 57.31
CA GLY A 81 -37.81 -110.63 56.21
C GLY A 81 -38.52 -110.60 54.86
N LYS A 82 -39.54 -111.45 54.63
CA LYS A 82 -40.40 -111.37 53.44
C LYS A 82 -41.17 -110.05 53.39
N ASN A 83 -41.80 -109.65 54.49
CA ASN A 83 -42.58 -108.41 54.57
C ASN A 83 -41.71 -107.15 54.37
N ALA A 84 -40.45 -107.17 54.83
CA ALA A 84 -39.50 -106.09 54.56
C ALA A 84 -39.18 -105.95 53.06
N GLN A 85 -39.02 -107.06 52.34
CA GLN A 85 -38.81 -107.04 50.89
C GLN A 85 -40.07 -106.61 50.13
N LEU A 86 -41.27 -107.03 50.56
CA LEU A 86 -42.53 -106.57 49.98
C LEU A 86 -42.72 -105.06 50.17
N THR A 87 -42.44 -104.53 51.36
CA THR A 87 -42.42 -103.07 51.62
C THR A 87 -41.44 -102.34 50.69
N THR A 88 -40.27 -102.94 50.42
CA THR A 88 -39.27 -102.39 49.49
C THR A 88 -39.83 -102.32 48.07
N VAL A 89 -40.48 -103.39 47.58
CA VAL A 89 -41.12 -103.41 46.26
C VAL A 89 -42.22 -102.35 46.15
N GLU A 90 -43.06 -102.20 47.19
CA GLU A 90 -44.11 -101.18 47.20
C GLU A 90 -43.55 -99.76 47.20
N THR A 91 -42.50 -99.51 47.97
CA THR A 91 -41.83 -98.20 48.04
C THR A 91 -41.22 -97.82 46.69
N ILE A 92 -40.52 -98.77 46.06
CA ILE A 92 -39.97 -98.60 44.72
C ILE A 92 -41.08 -98.37 43.69
N ALA A 93 -42.18 -99.12 43.78
CA ALA A 93 -43.31 -98.97 42.86
C ALA A 93 -43.95 -97.57 42.93
N LYS A 94 -44.11 -97.02 44.14
CA LYS A 94 -44.60 -95.63 44.35
C LYS A 94 -43.62 -94.60 43.80
N ALA A 95 -42.33 -94.71 44.15
CA ALA A 95 -41.30 -93.78 43.67
C ALA A 95 -41.15 -93.81 42.14
N ASN A 96 -41.25 -94.99 41.53
CA ASN A 96 -41.25 -95.12 40.07
C ASN A 96 -42.50 -94.50 39.46
N ALA A 97 -43.69 -94.69 40.03
CA ALA A 97 -44.91 -94.07 39.50
C ALA A 97 -44.80 -92.54 39.46
N GLU A 98 -44.34 -91.91 40.54
CA GLU A 98 -44.10 -90.45 40.57
C GLU A 98 -43.05 -90.00 39.54
N THR A 99 -42.00 -90.81 39.33
CA THR A 99 -40.97 -90.50 38.33
C THR A 99 -41.51 -90.66 36.90
N PHE A 100 -42.36 -91.66 36.67
CA PHE A 100 -43.04 -91.86 35.39
C PHE A 100 -43.97 -90.69 35.05
N ASP A 101 -44.74 -90.17 36.01
CA ASP A 101 -45.63 -89.02 35.77
C ASP A 101 -44.84 -87.77 35.37
N LYS A 102 -43.68 -87.55 36.00
CA LYS A 102 -42.76 -86.45 35.65
C LYS A 102 -42.15 -86.62 34.26
N LEU A 103 -41.77 -87.85 33.91
CA LEU A 103 -41.22 -88.17 32.58
C LEU A 103 -42.28 -88.02 31.49
N ASP A 104 -43.51 -88.49 31.72
CA ASP A 104 -44.60 -88.39 30.75
C ASP A 104 -44.97 -86.93 30.45
N ALA A 105 -45.01 -86.07 31.48
CA ALA A 105 -45.26 -84.64 31.32
C ALA A 105 -44.14 -83.89 30.57
N SER A 106 -42.89 -84.40 30.64
CA SER A 106 -41.71 -83.70 30.11
C SER A 106 -41.26 -84.22 28.73
N ILE A 107 -41.54 -85.48 28.38
CA ILE A 107 -41.19 -86.07 27.08
C ILE A 107 -42.25 -85.68 26.04
N LYS A 108 -41.97 -84.63 25.26
CA LYS A 108 -42.91 -84.08 24.27
C LYS A 108 -42.61 -84.45 22.81
N SER A 109 -41.39 -84.90 22.51
CA SER A 109 -41.02 -85.25 21.14
C SER A 109 -41.80 -86.47 20.66
N GLU A 110 -42.15 -86.49 19.37
CA GLU A 110 -42.95 -87.58 18.78
C GLU A 110 -42.29 -88.95 19.00
N ARG A 111 -40.99 -89.05 18.67
CA ARG A 111 -40.21 -90.26 18.90
C ARG A 111 -40.06 -90.61 20.39
N GLY A 112 -39.90 -89.60 21.25
CA GLY A 112 -39.84 -89.78 22.70
C GLY A 112 -41.14 -90.36 23.26
N ARG A 113 -42.30 -89.87 22.83
CA ARG A 113 -43.62 -90.39 23.25
C ARG A 113 -43.85 -91.83 22.78
N GLN A 114 -43.40 -92.19 21.58
CA GLN A 114 -43.46 -93.58 21.09
C GLN A 114 -42.62 -94.52 21.95
N LEU A 115 -41.38 -94.12 22.27
CA LEU A 115 -40.49 -94.88 23.14
C LEU A 115 -41.06 -94.98 24.56
N MET A 116 -41.59 -93.87 25.10
CA MET A 116 -42.26 -93.86 26.40
C MET A 116 -43.47 -94.79 26.45
N ALA A 117 -44.31 -94.82 25.41
CA ALA A 117 -45.43 -95.76 25.32
C ALA A 117 -44.95 -97.22 25.35
N THR A 118 -43.84 -97.51 24.66
CA THR A 118 -43.20 -98.84 24.68
C THR A 118 -42.70 -99.20 26.08
N VAL A 119 -42.09 -98.25 26.79
CA VAL A 119 -41.65 -98.40 28.18
C VAL A 119 -42.84 -98.67 29.12
N VAL A 120 -43.94 -97.92 28.97
CA VAL A 120 -45.16 -98.09 29.78
C VAL A 120 -45.80 -99.46 29.54
N GLN A 121 -45.87 -99.91 28.29
CA GLN A 121 -46.40 -101.23 27.94
C GLN A 121 -45.53 -102.36 28.54
N ALA A 122 -44.21 -102.29 28.38
CA ALA A 122 -43.28 -103.27 28.94
C ALA A 122 -43.32 -103.28 30.47
N ARG A 123 -43.43 -102.11 31.10
CA ARG A 123 -43.62 -101.97 32.55
C ARG A 123 -44.88 -102.67 33.03
N ALA A 124 -46.02 -102.47 32.35
CA ALA A 124 -47.29 -103.06 32.77
C ALA A 124 -47.22 -104.60 32.78
N LEU A 125 -46.61 -105.19 31.75
CA LEU A 125 -46.39 -106.64 31.66
C LEU A 125 -45.45 -107.14 32.78
N PHE A 126 -44.31 -106.47 32.98
CA PHE A 126 -43.35 -106.83 34.03
C PHE A 126 -43.97 -106.75 35.44
N VAL A 127 -44.67 -105.65 35.75
CA VAL A 127 -45.33 -105.47 37.06
C VAL A 127 -46.43 -106.51 37.28
N ALA A 128 -47.19 -106.87 36.25
CA ALA A 128 -48.19 -107.93 36.34
C ALA A 128 -47.55 -109.30 36.64
N SER A 129 -46.43 -109.63 35.98
CA SER A 129 -45.68 -110.86 36.25
C SER A 129 -45.09 -110.88 37.66
N VAL A 130 -44.49 -109.76 38.10
CA VAL A 130 -43.97 -109.61 39.47
C VAL A 130 -45.06 -109.83 40.52
N ARG A 131 -46.26 -109.28 40.33
CA ARG A 131 -47.39 -109.50 41.24
C ARG A 131 -47.80 -110.97 41.32
N LYS A 132 -47.81 -111.69 40.18
CA LYS A 132 -48.09 -113.14 40.16
C LYS A 132 -47.03 -113.93 40.95
N VAL A 133 -45.74 -113.58 40.78
CA VAL A 133 -44.64 -114.22 41.54
C VAL A 133 -44.80 -113.97 43.04
N ILE A 134 -45.13 -112.74 43.45
CA ILE A 134 -45.38 -112.39 44.86
C ILE A 134 -46.58 -113.16 45.42
N ASP A 135 -47.69 -113.26 44.66
CA ASP A 135 -48.90 -113.98 45.09
C ASP A 135 -48.65 -115.49 45.28
N LEU A 136 -47.97 -116.14 44.32
CA LEU A 136 -47.57 -117.54 44.45
C LEU A 136 -46.62 -117.77 45.64
N GLY A 137 -45.64 -116.86 45.82
CA GLY A 137 -44.74 -116.89 46.97
C GLY A 137 -45.43 -116.69 48.31
N GLY A 138 -46.48 -115.87 48.36
CA GLY A 138 -47.32 -115.63 49.54
C GLY A 138 -48.21 -116.82 49.91
N LYS A 139 -48.66 -117.59 48.91
CA LYS A 139 -49.41 -118.85 49.09
C LYS A 139 -48.53 -120.04 49.48
N GLY A 140 -47.20 -119.87 49.46
CA GLY A 140 -46.23 -120.93 49.75
C GLY A 140 -45.88 -121.83 48.55
N GLU A 141 -46.35 -121.49 47.34
CA GLU A 141 -46.09 -122.22 46.11
C GLU A 141 -44.73 -121.81 45.49
N ILE A 142 -43.63 -122.15 46.18
CA ILE A 142 -42.29 -121.65 45.85
C ILE A 142 -41.76 -122.16 44.50
N GLU A 143 -42.00 -123.43 44.14
CA GLU A 143 -41.50 -123.99 42.88
C GLU A 143 -42.17 -123.33 41.65
N PRO A 144 -43.53 -123.22 41.56
CA PRO A 144 -44.18 -122.44 40.50
C PRO A 144 -43.76 -120.97 40.47
N ALA A 145 -43.60 -120.33 41.63
CA ALA A 145 -43.15 -118.94 41.71
C ALA A 145 -41.72 -118.76 41.16
N ARG A 146 -40.82 -119.70 41.44
CA ARG A 146 -39.44 -119.68 40.95
C ARG A 146 -39.38 -119.89 39.44
N ASP A 147 -40.15 -120.84 38.91
CA ASP A 147 -40.18 -121.10 37.46
C ASP A 147 -40.72 -119.89 36.70
N LEU A 148 -41.78 -119.25 37.20
CA LEU A 148 -42.32 -118.00 36.64
C LEU A 148 -41.33 -116.83 36.75
N LEU A 149 -40.57 -116.75 37.83
CA LEU A 149 -39.54 -115.73 38.04
C LEU A 149 -38.39 -115.88 37.03
N LEU A 150 -37.88 -117.10 36.85
CA LEU A 150 -36.73 -117.41 35.99
C LEU A 150 -37.07 -117.51 34.50
N SER A 151 -38.34 -117.63 34.12
CA SER A 151 -38.78 -117.68 32.73
C SER A 151 -39.43 -116.37 32.27
N GLU A 152 -40.75 -116.24 32.45
CA GLU A 152 -41.56 -115.11 31.97
C GLU A 152 -41.09 -113.80 32.60
N THR A 153 -40.91 -113.75 33.92
CA THR A 153 -40.58 -112.50 34.63
C THR A 153 -39.20 -111.96 34.23
N GLN A 154 -38.19 -112.83 34.12
CA GLN A 154 -36.86 -112.43 33.65
C GLN A 154 -36.89 -111.93 32.20
N THR A 155 -37.66 -112.58 31.33
CA THR A 155 -37.83 -112.16 29.92
C THR A 155 -38.52 -110.80 29.82
N LEU A 156 -39.57 -110.58 30.62
CA LEU A 156 -40.27 -109.30 30.69
C LEU A 156 -39.41 -108.21 31.33
N GLN A 157 -38.57 -108.55 32.30
CA GLN A 157 -37.56 -107.63 32.86
C GLN A 157 -36.59 -107.18 31.76
N ALA A 158 -36.00 -108.11 31.01
CA ALA A 158 -35.07 -107.77 29.92
C ALA A 158 -35.73 -106.91 28.84
N THR A 159 -36.99 -107.20 28.51
CA THR A 159 -37.78 -106.40 27.56
C THR A 159 -38.00 -104.97 28.07
N TYR A 160 -38.34 -104.82 29.35
CA TYR A 160 -38.52 -103.51 29.97
C TYR A 160 -37.20 -102.72 30.07
N PHE A 161 -36.10 -103.39 30.40
CA PHE A 161 -34.75 -102.81 30.38
C PHE A 161 -34.38 -102.27 29.01
N LYS A 162 -34.59 -103.06 27.96
CA LYS A 162 -34.31 -102.66 26.58
C LYS A 162 -35.15 -101.45 26.15
N ALA A 163 -36.41 -101.37 26.58
CA ALA A 163 -37.26 -100.22 26.31
C ALA A 163 -36.75 -98.95 27.04
N LEU A 164 -36.34 -99.07 28.32
CA LEU A 164 -35.76 -97.97 29.07
C LEU A 164 -34.43 -97.50 28.45
N GLU A 165 -33.56 -98.42 28.07
CA GLU A 165 -32.29 -98.13 27.42
C GLU A 165 -32.48 -97.40 26.09
N ALA A 166 -33.40 -97.86 25.24
CA ALA A 166 -33.73 -97.16 24.00
C ALA A 166 -34.21 -95.72 24.23
N LEU A 167 -34.94 -95.46 25.31
CA LEU A 167 -35.37 -94.11 25.66
C LEU A 167 -34.22 -93.27 26.25
N VAL A 168 -33.33 -93.86 27.06
CA VAL A 168 -32.11 -93.21 27.56
C VAL A 168 -31.20 -92.82 26.40
N ASP A 169 -30.95 -93.74 25.48
CA ASP A 169 -30.08 -93.52 24.32
C ASP A 169 -30.64 -92.41 23.43
N PHE A 170 -31.96 -92.37 23.22
CA PHE A 170 -32.61 -91.29 22.51
C PHE A 170 -32.44 -89.93 23.22
N GLN A 171 -32.54 -89.88 24.56
CA GLN A 171 -32.26 -88.63 25.30
C GLN A 171 -30.79 -88.22 25.21
N LYS A 172 -29.85 -89.17 25.23
CA LYS A 172 -28.41 -88.91 25.02
C LYS A 172 -28.11 -88.42 23.60
N GLU A 173 -28.74 -89.02 22.59
CA GLU A 173 -28.65 -88.59 21.19
C GLU A 173 -29.11 -87.14 21.04
N LEU A 174 -30.26 -86.81 21.63
CA LEU A 174 -30.73 -85.44 21.71
C LEU A 174 -29.69 -84.53 22.40
N MET A 175 -29.14 -84.90 23.55
CA MET A 175 -28.10 -84.11 24.23
C MET A 175 -26.87 -83.86 23.34
N HIS A 176 -26.37 -84.88 22.63
CA HIS A 176 -25.25 -84.72 21.69
C HIS A 176 -25.59 -83.80 20.52
N ALA A 177 -26.81 -83.89 19.98
CA ALA A 177 -27.27 -83.00 18.92
C ALA A 177 -27.37 -81.54 19.40
N ALA A 178 -27.82 -81.30 20.63
CA ALA A 178 -27.85 -79.97 21.24
C ALA A 178 -26.44 -79.42 21.49
N ALA A 179 -25.52 -80.23 22.02
CA ALA A 179 -24.13 -79.82 22.20
C ALA A 179 -23.47 -79.43 20.87
N LYS A 180 -23.71 -80.22 19.81
CA LYS A 180 -23.21 -79.91 18.47
C LYS A 180 -23.80 -78.62 17.90
N SER A 181 -25.11 -78.38 18.09
CA SER A 181 -25.77 -77.14 17.70
C SER A 181 -25.17 -75.92 18.41
N ALA A 182 -24.81 -76.08 19.69
CA ALA A 182 -24.19 -75.04 20.49
C ALA A 182 -22.78 -74.73 19.96
N ASP A 183 -21.97 -75.76 19.70
CA ASP A 183 -20.63 -75.62 19.11
C ASP A 183 -20.71 -74.95 17.72
N ASP A 184 -21.59 -75.42 16.83
CA ASP A 184 -21.79 -74.84 15.50
C ASP A 184 -22.21 -73.35 15.61
N THR A 185 -23.06 -73.01 16.59
CA THR A 185 -23.47 -71.63 16.86
C THR A 185 -22.31 -70.77 17.35
N VAL A 186 -21.45 -71.30 18.23
CA VAL A 186 -20.25 -70.62 18.73
C VAL A 186 -19.26 -70.39 17.59
N ASP A 187 -18.96 -71.39 16.78
CA ASP A 187 -18.02 -71.29 15.66
C ASP A 187 -18.50 -70.28 14.61
N PHE A 188 -19.78 -70.36 14.23
CA PHE A 188 -20.37 -69.39 13.32
C PHE A 188 -20.33 -67.97 13.88
N ALA A 189 -20.67 -67.80 15.17
CA ALA A 189 -20.63 -66.50 15.81
C ALA A 189 -19.21 -65.93 15.89
N ALA A 190 -18.22 -66.76 16.21
CA ALA A 190 -16.81 -66.37 16.25
C ALA A 190 -16.33 -65.90 14.87
N ILE A 191 -16.59 -66.67 13.82
CA ILE A 191 -16.24 -66.29 12.44
C ILE A 191 -16.95 -65.01 12.03
N ALA A 192 -18.25 -64.89 12.29
CA ALA A 192 -19.03 -63.69 11.95
C ALA A 192 -18.49 -62.43 12.65
N VAL A 193 -18.11 -62.53 13.93
CA VAL A 193 -17.50 -61.42 14.69
C VAL A 193 -16.13 -61.04 14.11
N VAL A 194 -15.29 -62.02 13.78
CA VAL A 194 -13.96 -61.76 13.18
C VAL A 194 -14.10 -61.10 11.80
N VAL A 195 -14.98 -61.62 10.94
CA VAL A 195 -15.24 -61.04 9.60
C VAL A 195 -15.79 -59.61 9.73
N ALA A 196 -16.74 -59.38 10.64
CA ALA A 196 -17.27 -58.04 10.90
C ALA A 196 -16.19 -57.08 11.43
N ALA A 197 -15.31 -57.55 12.31
CA ALA A 197 -14.19 -56.76 12.83
C ALA A 197 -13.23 -56.35 11.71
N VAL A 198 -12.80 -57.31 10.87
CA VAL A 198 -11.92 -57.04 9.73
C VAL A 198 -12.57 -56.07 8.74
N ALA A 199 -13.86 -56.24 8.44
CA ALA A 199 -14.60 -55.33 7.57
C ALA A 199 -14.67 -53.91 8.18
N ALA A 200 -14.97 -53.79 9.47
CA ALA A 200 -15.00 -52.51 10.17
C ALA A 200 -13.62 -51.82 10.16
N THR A 201 -12.54 -52.57 10.39
CA THR A 201 -11.17 -52.04 10.30
C THR A 201 -10.81 -51.59 8.88
N ALA A 202 -11.15 -52.38 7.86
CA ALA A 202 -10.89 -52.02 6.47
C ALA A 202 -11.65 -50.75 6.05
N ILE A 203 -12.94 -50.65 6.43
CA ILE A 203 -13.74 -49.44 6.20
C ILE A 203 -13.16 -48.25 6.96
N GLY A 204 -12.75 -48.44 8.22
CA GLY A 204 -12.11 -47.42 9.04
C GLY A 204 -10.82 -46.90 8.41
N ALA A 205 -9.94 -47.80 7.94
CA ALA A 205 -8.70 -47.45 7.25
C ALA A 205 -8.97 -46.71 5.92
N ALA A 206 -9.94 -47.19 5.12
CA ALA A 206 -10.34 -46.51 3.89
C ALA A 206 -10.88 -45.10 4.15
N MET A 207 -11.74 -44.94 5.16
CA MET A 207 -12.26 -43.63 5.57
C MET A 207 -11.15 -42.72 6.10
N ALA A 208 -10.21 -43.24 6.89
CA ALA A 208 -9.05 -42.49 7.38
C ALA A 208 -8.21 -41.97 6.20
N LEU A 209 -7.88 -42.83 5.22
CA LEU A 209 -7.13 -42.42 4.03
C LEU A 209 -7.88 -41.37 3.19
N LEU A 210 -9.19 -41.52 3.04
CA LEU A 210 -10.03 -40.55 2.32
C LEU A 210 -10.11 -39.21 3.06
N ILE A 211 -10.23 -39.20 4.39
CA ILE A 211 -10.24 -37.99 5.19
C ILE A 211 -8.88 -37.31 5.12
N THR A 212 -7.78 -38.04 5.33
CA THR A 212 -6.41 -37.50 5.23
C THR A 212 -6.18 -36.86 3.87
N ARG A 213 -6.46 -37.56 2.77
CA ARG A 213 -6.30 -37.00 1.42
C ARG A 213 -7.22 -35.82 1.14
N SER A 214 -8.45 -35.85 1.66
CA SER A 214 -9.42 -34.80 1.36
C SER A 214 -9.32 -33.57 2.26
N VAL A 215 -8.63 -33.66 3.41
CA VAL A 215 -8.48 -32.56 4.37
C VAL A 215 -7.04 -32.09 4.48
N VAL A 216 -6.08 -32.99 4.72
CA VAL A 216 -4.68 -32.62 4.97
C VAL A 216 -4.04 -32.04 3.71
N LEU A 217 -4.24 -32.65 2.54
CA LEU A 217 -3.60 -32.20 1.30
C LEU A 217 -4.02 -30.77 0.91
N PRO A 218 -5.31 -30.37 0.89
CA PRO A 218 -5.69 -28.98 0.63
C PRO A 218 -5.22 -27.98 1.69
N ILE A 219 -5.13 -28.38 2.96
CA ILE A 219 -4.58 -27.52 4.01
C ILE A 219 -3.09 -27.28 3.76
N GLN A 220 -2.36 -28.30 3.34
CA GLN A 220 -0.94 -28.17 3.01
C GLN A 220 -0.74 -27.25 1.80
N GLN A 221 -1.58 -27.35 0.77
CA GLN A 221 -1.60 -26.38 -0.34
C GLN A 221 -1.83 -24.94 0.14
N ALA A 222 -2.71 -24.74 1.13
CA ALA A 222 -2.96 -23.42 1.71
C ALA A 222 -1.72 -22.89 2.49
N VAL A 223 -0.99 -23.78 3.17
CA VAL A 223 0.27 -23.43 3.85
C VAL A 223 1.35 -23.04 2.85
N ASP A 224 1.59 -23.88 1.83
CA ASP A 224 2.58 -23.62 0.77
C ASP A 224 2.28 -22.30 0.06
N ALA A 225 1.00 -22.02 -0.16
CA ALA A 225 0.54 -20.77 -0.75
C ALA A 225 0.84 -19.54 0.14
N ALA A 226 0.58 -19.66 1.44
CA ALA A 226 0.87 -18.61 2.39
C ALA A 226 2.37 -18.35 2.51
N GLU A 227 3.21 -19.39 2.51
CA GLU A 227 4.67 -19.26 2.49
C GLU A 227 5.17 -18.61 1.19
N THR A 228 4.59 -18.97 0.05
CA THR A 228 4.92 -18.37 -1.26
C THR A 228 4.61 -16.86 -1.24
N VAL A 229 3.43 -16.47 -0.76
CA VAL A 229 3.05 -15.06 -0.59
C VAL A 229 3.97 -14.36 0.41
N ALA A 230 4.32 -14.99 1.53
CA ALA A 230 5.22 -14.44 2.54
C ALA A 230 6.65 -14.23 2.00
N SER A 231 7.10 -15.05 1.05
CA SER A 231 8.38 -14.87 0.34
C SER A 231 8.36 -13.74 -0.70
N GLY A 232 7.19 -13.13 -0.94
CA GLY A 232 7.01 -12.04 -1.90
C GLY A 232 6.68 -12.50 -3.34
N ASP A 233 6.56 -13.80 -3.59
CA ASP A 233 6.12 -14.31 -4.89
C ASP A 233 4.59 -14.32 -4.97
N LEU A 234 4.03 -13.29 -5.62
CA LEU A 234 2.58 -13.14 -5.79
C LEU A 234 2.05 -13.74 -7.09
N ARG A 235 2.87 -14.49 -7.85
CA ARG A 235 2.46 -15.10 -9.13
C ARG A 235 1.56 -16.32 -8.97
N LEU A 236 1.37 -16.77 -7.73
CA LEU A 236 0.59 -17.96 -7.41
C LEU A 236 -0.88 -17.79 -7.83
N ARG A 237 -1.46 -18.84 -8.43
CA ARG A 237 -2.90 -18.97 -8.67
C ARG A 237 -3.44 -20.17 -7.91
N LEU A 238 -4.35 -19.89 -6.99
CA LEU A 238 -5.10 -20.88 -6.23
C LEU A 238 -6.49 -21.02 -6.85
N GLU A 239 -6.63 -21.99 -7.75
CA GLU A 239 -7.92 -22.37 -8.31
C GLU A 239 -8.49 -23.53 -7.49
N THR A 240 -9.73 -23.40 -7.03
CA THR A 240 -10.41 -24.46 -6.29
C THR A 240 -11.87 -24.56 -6.74
N ASP A 241 -12.29 -25.78 -7.07
CA ASP A 241 -13.67 -26.14 -7.38
C ASP A 241 -14.44 -26.63 -6.12
N ARG A 242 -13.76 -26.66 -4.98
CA ARG A 242 -14.25 -27.20 -3.72
C ARG A 242 -15.18 -26.22 -3.02
N LYS A 243 -16.23 -26.76 -2.41
CA LYS A 243 -17.23 -25.99 -1.64
C LYS A 243 -17.16 -26.20 -0.12
N ASP A 244 -16.16 -26.95 0.34
CA ASP A 244 -15.91 -27.20 1.75
C ASP A 244 -15.02 -26.11 2.40
N GLU A 245 -14.75 -26.23 3.69
CA GLU A 245 -13.95 -25.26 4.45
C GLU A 245 -12.54 -25.07 3.87
N ALA A 246 -11.94 -26.14 3.31
CA ALA A 246 -10.65 -26.05 2.65
C ALA A 246 -10.73 -25.25 1.33
N GLY A 247 -11.78 -25.44 0.52
CA GLY A 247 -12.03 -24.61 -0.66
C GLY A 247 -12.27 -23.14 -0.31
N LEU A 248 -13.02 -22.88 0.76
CA LEU A 248 -13.23 -21.51 1.25
C LEU A 248 -11.93 -20.84 1.70
N LEU A 249 -11.04 -21.58 2.37
CA LEU A 249 -9.72 -21.11 2.78
C LEU A 249 -8.84 -20.77 1.56
N LEU A 250 -8.72 -21.69 0.60
CA LEU A 250 -7.94 -21.47 -0.63
C LEU A 250 -8.47 -20.27 -1.41
N GLY A 251 -9.80 -20.15 -1.56
CA GLY A 251 -10.42 -19.00 -2.21
C GLY A 251 -10.22 -17.67 -1.46
N ALA A 252 -10.14 -17.70 -0.13
CA ALA A 252 -9.80 -16.51 0.66
C ALA A 252 -8.33 -16.11 0.48
N LEU A 253 -7.41 -17.08 0.45
CA LEU A 253 -5.99 -16.84 0.15
C LEU A 253 -5.80 -16.27 -1.25
N GLN A 254 -6.56 -16.74 -2.26
CA GLN A 254 -6.50 -16.15 -3.60
C GLN A 254 -6.90 -14.66 -3.59
N ARG A 255 -8.01 -14.31 -2.92
CA ARG A 255 -8.45 -12.91 -2.82
C ARG A 255 -7.43 -12.04 -2.09
N MET A 256 -6.76 -12.59 -1.07
CA MET A 256 -5.66 -11.92 -0.39
C MET A 256 -4.49 -11.69 -1.35
N ASN A 257 -4.07 -12.71 -2.10
CA ASN A 257 -3.01 -12.60 -3.10
C ASN A 257 -3.34 -11.55 -4.17
N ASP A 258 -4.55 -11.58 -4.74
CA ASP A 258 -5.01 -10.60 -5.73
C ASP A 258 -4.97 -9.16 -5.19
N SER A 259 -5.30 -8.98 -3.91
CA SER A 259 -5.25 -7.67 -3.25
C SER A 259 -3.81 -7.20 -3.05
N LEU A 260 -2.91 -8.10 -2.66
CA LEU A 260 -1.48 -7.81 -2.53
C LEU A 260 -0.86 -7.46 -3.90
N VAL A 261 -1.21 -8.17 -4.97
CA VAL A 261 -0.76 -7.87 -6.34
C VAL A 261 -1.14 -6.44 -6.73
N LYS A 262 -2.39 -6.03 -6.45
CA LYS A 262 -2.86 -4.66 -6.71
C LYS A 262 -2.09 -3.62 -5.91
N ILE A 263 -1.87 -3.86 -4.61
CA ILE A 263 -1.14 -2.94 -3.74
C ILE A 263 0.31 -2.79 -4.21
N VAL A 264 1.02 -3.90 -4.42
CA VAL A 264 2.41 -3.91 -4.90
C VAL A 264 2.52 -3.25 -6.28
N GLY A 265 1.56 -3.51 -7.18
CA GLY A 265 1.48 -2.85 -8.49
C GLY A 265 1.30 -1.33 -8.38
N ALA A 266 0.42 -0.87 -7.49
CA ALA A 266 0.22 0.56 -7.25
C ALA A 266 1.47 1.22 -6.63
N VAL A 267 2.12 0.57 -5.67
CA VAL A 267 3.38 1.05 -5.07
C VAL A 267 4.48 1.17 -6.11
N ARG A 268 4.63 0.16 -6.99
CA ARG A 268 5.59 0.20 -8.09
C ARG A 268 5.31 1.34 -9.07
N GLY A 269 4.05 1.51 -9.49
CA GLY A 269 3.65 2.61 -10.38
C GLY A 269 3.90 4.00 -9.77
N ASN A 270 3.67 4.15 -8.47
CA ASN A 270 3.99 5.38 -7.74
C ASN A 270 5.50 5.62 -7.67
N ALA A 271 6.30 4.57 -7.44
CA ALA A 271 7.77 4.68 -7.42
C ALA A 271 8.32 5.11 -8.79
N ASP A 272 7.81 4.55 -9.90
CA ASP A 272 8.18 4.95 -11.26
C ASP A 272 7.79 6.41 -11.55
N SER A 273 6.64 6.85 -11.03
CA SER A 273 6.18 8.25 -11.14
C SER A 273 7.08 9.21 -10.36
N VAL A 274 7.49 8.85 -9.14
CA VAL A 274 8.42 9.62 -8.31
C VAL A 274 9.81 9.68 -8.97
N ALA A 275 10.30 8.57 -9.54
CA ALA A 275 11.56 8.55 -10.26
C ALA A 275 11.53 9.48 -11.49
N THR A 276 10.43 9.47 -12.24
CA THR A 276 10.21 10.36 -13.39
C THR A 276 10.18 11.83 -12.96
N ALA A 277 9.38 12.16 -11.94
CA ALA A 277 9.29 13.52 -11.40
C ALA A 277 10.64 14.02 -10.87
N SER A 278 11.41 13.15 -10.21
CA SER A 278 12.75 13.48 -9.72
C SER A 278 13.72 13.78 -10.87
N GLY A 279 13.64 13.03 -11.97
CA GLY A 279 14.40 13.31 -13.19
C GLY A 279 14.03 14.67 -13.82
N GLN A 280 12.74 15.01 -13.85
CA GLN A 280 12.27 16.32 -14.33
C GLN A 280 12.75 17.47 -13.44
N ILE A 281 12.71 17.31 -12.11
CA ILE A 281 13.25 18.28 -11.16
C ILE A 281 14.75 18.47 -11.38
N ALA A 282 15.52 17.38 -11.51
CA ALA A 282 16.96 17.47 -11.75
C ALA A 282 17.28 18.25 -13.03
N GLN A 283 16.55 17.97 -14.12
CA GLN A 283 16.70 18.72 -15.37
C GLN A 283 16.31 20.20 -15.22
N GLY A 284 15.20 20.48 -14.55
CA GLY A 284 14.76 21.86 -14.28
C GLY A 284 15.75 22.63 -13.40
N ASN A 285 16.38 21.95 -12.43
CA ASN A 285 17.39 22.56 -11.57
C ASN A 285 18.69 22.84 -12.32
N ALA A 286 19.07 21.99 -13.28
CA ALA A 286 20.20 22.25 -14.16
C ALA A 286 19.96 23.46 -15.08
N ASP A 287 18.77 23.57 -15.68
CA ASP A 287 18.37 24.74 -16.46
C ASP A 287 18.35 26.03 -15.63
N LEU A 288 17.78 25.95 -14.41
CA LEU A 288 17.79 27.08 -13.48
C LEU A 288 19.22 27.49 -13.12
N SER A 289 20.09 26.54 -12.80
CA SER A 289 21.51 26.82 -12.49
C SER A 289 22.20 27.52 -13.65
N GLN A 290 22.02 27.03 -14.88
CA GLN A 290 22.59 27.65 -16.08
C GLN A 290 22.06 29.08 -16.29
N ARG A 291 20.75 29.30 -16.08
CA ARG A 291 20.14 30.63 -16.19
C ARG A 291 20.62 31.57 -15.09
N THR A 292 20.83 31.07 -13.87
CA THR A 292 21.40 31.86 -12.77
C THR A 292 22.85 32.23 -13.06
N GLU A 293 23.66 31.33 -13.60
CA GLU A 293 25.03 31.64 -14.05
C GLU A 293 25.03 32.71 -15.16
N GLN A 294 24.15 32.58 -16.15
CA GLN A 294 24.01 33.58 -17.21
C GLN A 294 23.55 34.93 -16.66
N GLN A 295 22.59 34.93 -15.73
CA GLN A 295 22.09 36.14 -15.10
C GLN A 295 23.17 36.82 -14.25
N ALA A 296 23.99 36.06 -13.52
CA ALA A 296 25.14 36.58 -12.80
C ALA A 296 26.16 37.21 -13.74
N SER A 297 26.45 36.58 -14.89
CA SER A 297 27.33 37.15 -15.93
C SER A 297 26.76 38.46 -16.48
N ASN A 298 25.46 38.50 -16.79
CA ASN A 298 24.82 39.72 -17.30
C ASN A 298 24.79 40.84 -16.25
N LEU A 299 24.63 40.51 -14.97
CA LEU A 299 24.71 41.47 -13.86
C LEU A 299 26.13 42.02 -13.70
N GLN A 300 27.16 41.17 -13.83
CA GLN A 300 28.55 41.62 -13.84
C GLN A 300 28.85 42.60 -14.97
N GLU A 301 28.39 42.31 -16.19
CA GLU A 301 28.53 43.21 -17.35
C GLU A 301 27.77 44.53 -17.15
N THR A 302 26.56 44.45 -16.56
CA THR A 302 25.77 45.63 -16.20
C THR A 302 26.49 46.48 -15.15
N ALA A 303 27.03 45.86 -14.10
CA ALA A 303 27.78 46.55 -13.06
C ALA A 303 29.02 47.25 -13.62
N ALA A 304 29.79 46.58 -14.49
CA ALA A 304 30.94 47.17 -15.17
C ALA A 304 30.53 48.36 -16.06
N SER A 305 29.44 48.23 -16.81
CA SER A 305 28.90 49.32 -17.64
C SER A 305 28.45 50.51 -16.78
N MET A 306 27.91 50.24 -15.59
CA MET A 306 27.50 51.28 -14.63
C MET A 306 28.70 52.01 -14.03
N GLU A 307 29.80 51.33 -13.75
CA GLU A 307 31.06 51.96 -13.33
C GLU A 307 31.62 52.88 -14.43
N GLU A 308 31.63 52.43 -15.68
CA GLU A 308 32.08 53.22 -16.83
C GLU A 308 31.19 54.45 -17.08
N LEU A 309 29.86 54.28 -17.00
CA LEU A 309 28.89 55.37 -17.08
C LEU A 309 29.08 56.38 -15.95
N SER A 310 29.27 55.91 -14.71
CA SER A 310 29.53 56.77 -13.55
C SER A 310 30.81 57.60 -13.75
N ALA A 311 31.89 56.97 -14.22
CA ALA A 311 33.13 57.66 -14.54
C ALA A 311 32.93 58.74 -15.62
N THR A 312 32.18 58.42 -16.68
CA THR A 312 31.89 59.34 -17.78
C THR A 312 31.04 60.53 -17.33
N VAL A 313 30.01 60.31 -16.52
CA VAL A 313 29.14 61.39 -16.00
C VAL A 313 29.91 62.30 -15.03
N ASN A 314 30.80 61.74 -14.20
CA ASN A 314 31.69 62.55 -13.35
C ASN A 314 32.63 63.41 -14.21
N HIS A 315 33.22 62.82 -15.25
CA HIS A 315 34.08 63.56 -16.19
C HIS A 315 33.32 64.69 -16.91
N ASN A 316 32.08 64.45 -17.34
CA ASN A 316 31.22 65.47 -17.93
C ASN A 316 30.90 66.60 -16.94
N THR A 317 30.65 66.27 -15.68
CA THR A 317 30.39 67.25 -14.62
C THR A 317 31.59 68.16 -14.40
N ASP A 318 32.80 67.60 -14.32
CA ASP A 318 34.02 68.38 -14.16
C ASP A 318 34.34 69.23 -15.40
N THR A 319 34.14 68.68 -16.59
CA THR A 319 34.31 69.40 -17.86
C THR A 319 33.32 70.57 -17.95
N ALA A 320 32.05 70.37 -17.57
CA ALA A 320 31.06 71.44 -17.52
C ALA A 320 31.47 72.53 -16.52
N ARG A 321 31.95 72.18 -15.32
CA ARG A 321 32.47 73.18 -14.36
C ARG A 321 33.62 74.00 -14.93
N GLN A 322 34.57 73.36 -15.60
CA GLN A 322 35.70 74.06 -16.25
C GLN A 322 35.22 74.97 -17.38
N ALA A 323 34.29 74.49 -18.22
CA ALA A 323 33.71 75.27 -19.31
C ALA A 323 32.94 76.49 -18.79
N ALA A 324 32.20 76.36 -17.67
CA ALA A 324 31.50 77.49 -17.05
C ALA A 324 32.46 78.55 -16.51
N GLN A 325 33.58 78.13 -15.91
CA GLN A 325 34.64 79.04 -15.47
C GLN A 325 35.29 79.78 -16.65
N LEU A 326 35.58 79.06 -17.74
CA LEU A 326 36.12 79.64 -18.98
C LEU A 326 35.14 80.65 -19.59
N ALA A 327 33.86 80.31 -19.67
CA ALA A 327 32.81 81.22 -20.16
C ALA A 327 32.72 82.49 -19.30
N THR A 328 32.74 82.34 -17.97
CA THR A 328 32.72 83.48 -17.04
C THR A 328 33.95 84.38 -17.22
N SER A 329 35.13 83.79 -17.44
CA SER A 329 36.37 84.52 -17.72
C SER A 329 36.29 85.26 -19.06
N ALA A 330 35.81 84.60 -20.12
CA ALA A 330 35.62 85.19 -21.44
C ALA A 330 34.61 86.36 -21.41
N ALA A 331 33.51 86.22 -20.67
CA ALA A 331 32.55 87.31 -20.47
C ALA A 331 33.19 88.54 -19.81
N ARG A 332 34.06 88.33 -18.81
CA ARG A 332 34.80 89.41 -18.15
C ARG A 332 35.77 90.11 -19.09
N VAL A 333 36.46 89.35 -19.94
CA VAL A 333 37.36 89.93 -20.97
C VAL A 333 36.57 90.75 -21.98
N ALA A 334 35.42 90.24 -22.45
CA ALA A 334 34.56 90.96 -23.38
C ALA A 334 33.97 92.24 -22.74
N GLU A 335 33.55 92.20 -21.48
CA GLU A 335 33.08 93.37 -20.72
C GLU A 335 34.18 94.44 -20.59
N SER A 336 35.41 94.02 -20.27
CA SER A 336 36.57 94.93 -20.26
C SER A 336 36.84 95.52 -21.66
N GLY A 337 36.72 94.71 -22.72
CA GLY A 337 36.81 95.18 -24.11
C GLY A 337 35.76 96.24 -24.46
N GLY A 338 34.51 96.03 -24.04
CA GLY A 338 33.42 97.01 -24.18
C GLY A 338 33.71 98.33 -23.46
N GLN A 339 34.25 98.27 -22.23
CA GLN A 339 34.66 99.48 -21.50
C GLN A 339 35.77 100.26 -22.23
N VAL A 340 36.76 99.56 -22.77
CA VAL A 340 37.84 100.19 -23.56
C VAL A 340 37.27 100.84 -24.82
N MET A 341 36.36 100.17 -25.55
CA MET A 341 35.70 100.77 -26.71
C MET A 341 34.92 102.04 -26.32
N GLY A 342 34.22 102.02 -25.19
CA GLY A 342 33.54 103.21 -24.65
C GLY A 342 34.48 104.38 -24.36
N GLN A 343 35.68 104.12 -23.84
CA GLN A 343 36.71 105.15 -23.65
C GLN A 343 37.26 105.69 -24.98
N VAL A 344 37.40 104.83 -25.99
CA VAL A 344 37.83 105.25 -27.35
C VAL A 344 36.78 106.14 -28.01
N VAL A 345 35.49 105.80 -27.92
CA VAL A 345 34.38 106.66 -28.39
C VAL A 345 34.43 108.03 -27.72
N ALA A 346 34.55 108.08 -26.39
CA ALA A 346 34.65 109.34 -25.65
C ALA A 346 35.85 110.19 -26.10
N THR A 347 36.99 109.55 -26.40
CA THR A 347 38.18 110.24 -26.90
C THR A 347 37.97 110.77 -28.33
N MET A 348 37.31 109.99 -29.20
CA MET A 348 36.98 110.41 -30.57
C MET A 348 36.01 111.60 -30.58
N ASP A 349 35.04 111.64 -29.66
CA ASP A 349 34.16 112.80 -29.48
C ASP A 349 34.92 114.06 -29.04
N GLN A 350 35.89 113.91 -28.14
CA GLN A 350 36.77 115.01 -27.72
C GLN A 350 37.64 115.52 -28.87
N ILE A 351 38.19 114.62 -29.70
CA ILE A 351 38.97 114.98 -30.91
C ILE A 351 38.07 115.69 -31.92
N THR A 352 36.85 115.20 -32.14
CA THR A 352 35.87 115.83 -33.04
C THR A 352 35.55 117.25 -32.59
N THR A 353 35.27 117.42 -31.29
CA THR A 353 34.99 118.73 -30.69
C THR A 353 36.18 119.68 -30.82
N SER A 354 37.40 119.19 -30.54
CA SER A 354 38.62 119.97 -30.67
C SER A 354 38.90 120.37 -32.12
N SER A 355 38.66 119.46 -33.07
CA SER A 355 38.86 119.71 -34.50
C SER A 355 37.87 120.73 -35.06
N LYS A 356 36.59 120.69 -34.63
CA LYS A 356 35.59 121.73 -34.96
C LYS A 356 36.04 123.10 -34.45
N LYS A 357 36.54 123.17 -33.21
CA LYS A 357 37.08 124.41 -32.64
C LYS A 357 38.29 124.95 -33.41
N ILE A 358 39.18 124.07 -33.89
CA ILE A 358 40.28 124.46 -34.77
C ILE A 358 39.74 125.00 -36.10
N ALA A 359 38.73 124.35 -36.71
CA ALA A 359 38.13 124.80 -37.95
C ALA A 359 37.54 126.22 -37.82
N ASP A 360 36.91 126.54 -36.69
CA ASP A 360 36.39 127.88 -36.39
C ASP A 360 37.51 128.93 -36.24
N ILE A 361 38.60 128.57 -35.56
CA ILE A 361 39.79 129.44 -35.42
C ILE A 361 40.40 129.71 -36.79
N ILE A 362 40.58 128.69 -37.62
CA ILE A 362 41.12 128.82 -38.97
C ILE A 362 40.19 129.65 -39.86
N GLY A 363 38.88 129.51 -39.71
CA GLY A 363 37.90 130.39 -40.36
C GLY A 363 38.07 131.86 -39.94
N THR A 364 38.39 132.12 -38.68
CA THR A 364 38.71 133.46 -38.18
C THR A 364 40.03 133.98 -38.76
N ILE A 365 41.06 133.14 -38.89
CA ILE A 365 42.36 133.50 -39.48
C ILE A 365 42.22 133.83 -40.98
N ASP A 366 41.44 133.06 -41.74
CA ASP A 366 41.12 133.38 -43.14
C ASP A 366 40.39 134.73 -43.23
N GLY A 367 39.47 135.00 -42.29
CA GLY A 367 38.82 136.30 -42.14
C GLY A 367 39.80 137.46 -41.86
N ILE A 368 40.77 137.27 -40.96
CA ILE A 368 41.81 138.26 -40.65
C ILE A 368 42.73 138.49 -41.86
N ALA A 369 43.12 137.41 -42.55
CA ALA A 369 43.94 137.47 -43.75
C ALA A 369 43.21 138.24 -44.87
N PHE A 370 41.91 138.01 -45.05
CA PHE A 370 41.09 138.79 -45.98
C PHE A 370 41.03 140.27 -45.60
N GLN A 371 40.78 140.60 -44.32
CA GLN A 371 40.79 141.99 -43.84
C GLN A 371 42.15 142.67 -44.04
N THR A 372 43.25 141.95 -43.79
CA THR A 372 44.62 142.44 -43.96
C THR A 372 44.95 142.67 -45.43
N ASN A 373 44.48 141.80 -46.33
CA ASN A 373 44.60 141.97 -47.77
C ASN A 373 43.86 143.23 -48.28
N ILE A 374 42.68 143.54 -47.74
CA ILE A 374 41.92 144.77 -48.07
C ILE A 374 42.63 146.02 -47.50
N LEU A 375 43.11 145.97 -46.26
CA LEU A 375 43.88 147.06 -45.65
C LEU A 375 45.17 147.37 -46.44
N ALA A 376 45.89 146.33 -46.85
CA ALA A 376 47.10 146.44 -47.65
C ALA A 376 46.81 147.00 -49.05
N LEU A 377 45.70 146.61 -49.68
CA LEU A 377 45.24 147.20 -50.95
C LEU A 377 44.95 148.69 -50.80
N ASN A 378 44.21 149.08 -49.76
CA ASN A 378 43.91 150.49 -49.48
C ASN A 378 45.20 151.30 -49.23
N ALA A 379 46.15 150.74 -48.49
CA ALA A 379 47.46 151.36 -48.27
C ALA A 379 48.29 151.49 -49.56
N ALA A 380 48.27 150.48 -50.44
CA ALA A 380 48.95 150.53 -51.73
C ALA A 380 48.34 151.60 -52.67
N VAL A 381 47.03 151.79 -52.63
CA VAL A 381 46.32 152.84 -53.40
C VAL A 381 46.71 154.23 -52.88
N GLU A 382 46.71 154.45 -51.57
CA GLU A 382 47.06 155.77 -51.01
C GLU A 382 48.56 156.08 -51.20
N ALA A 383 49.43 155.07 -51.15
CA ALA A 383 50.85 155.19 -51.47
C ALA A 383 51.10 155.57 -52.95
N ALA A 384 50.31 155.03 -53.90
CA ALA A 384 50.37 155.43 -55.30
C ALA A 384 49.91 156.89 -55.52
N ARG A 385 49.00 157.39 -54.66
CA ARG A 385 48.48 158.76 -54.69
C ARG A 385 49.50 159.80 -54.22
N ALA A 386 50.43 159.41 -53.34
CA ALA A 386 51.49 160.27 -52.80
C ALA A 386 52.72 160.44 -53.73
N GLY A 387 52.73 159.81 -54.91
CA GLY A 387 53.79 159.95 -55.92
C GLY A 387 55.17 159.45 -55.43
N GLU A 388 56.25 160.13 -55.82
CA GLU A 388 57.63 159.71 -55.54
C GLU A 388 57.96 159.58 -54.03
N GLN A 389 57.24 160.26 -53.13
CA GLN A 389 57.43 160.13 -51.68
C GLN A 389 56.80 158.85 -51.08
N GLY A 390 55.81 158.25 -51.77
CA GLY A 390 55.07 157.06 -51.30
C GLY A 390 55.68 155.73 -51.71
N ARG A 391 56.78 155.75 -52.49
CA ARG A 391 57.33 154.58 -53.17
C ARG A 391 57.78 153.47 -52.22
N GLY A 392 58.35 153.82 -51.06
CA GLY A 392 58.70 152.86 -50.01
C GLY A 392 57.47 152.23 -49.33
N PHE A 393 56.41 153.01 -49.11
CA PHE A 393 55.15 152.50 -48.54
C PHE A 393 54.38 151.58 -49.49
N ALA A 394 54.42 151.85 -50.80
CA ALA A 394 53.79 151.00 -51.82
C ALA A 394 54.43 149.60 -51.85
N VAL A 395 55.74 149.50 -51.67
CA VAL A 395 56.45 148.21 -51.59
C VAL A 395 56.04 147.44 -50.32
N VAL A 396 56.01 148.10 -49.16
CA VAL A 396 55.56 147.46 -47.91
C VAL A 396 54.11 147.01 -48.00
N ALA A 397 53.22 147.83 -48.56
CA ALA A 397 51.82 147.47 -48.76
C ALA A 397 51.66 146.27 -49.73
N GLY A 398 52.47 146.21 -50.79
CA GLY A 398 52.54 145.05 -51.69
C GLY A 398 52.98 143.77 -50.96
N GLU A 399 54.01 143.88 -50.10
CA GLU A 399 54.53 142.74 -49.33
C GLU A 399 53.52 142.27 -48.28
N VAL A 400 52.84 143.18 -47.58
CA VAL A 400 51.78 142.85 -46.62
C VAL A 400 50.59 142.19 -47.33
N ARG A 401 50.25 142.65 -48.55
CA ARG A 401 49.19 142.04 -49.36
C ARG A 401 49.56 140.61 -49.78
N LEU A 402 50.80 140.41 -50.24
CA LEU A 402 51.29 139.08 -50.61
C LEU A 402 51.30 138.13 -49.41
N LEU A 403 51.72 138.63 -48.23
CA LEU A 403 51.70 137.87 -46.98
C LEU A 403 50.26 137.51 -46.57
N ALA A 404 49.31 138.44 -46.72
CA ALA A 404 47.90 138.19 -46.43
C ALA A 404 47.29 137.15 -47.38
N GLN A 405 47.62 137.19 -48.67
CA GLN A 405 47.19 136.14 -49.62
C GLN A 405 47.80 134.78 -49.28
N ARG A 406 49.10 134.72 -48.94
CA ARG A 406 49.74 133.48 -48.47
C ARG A 406 49.11 132.94 -47.18
N SER A 407 48.75 133.81 -46.23
CA SER A 407 48.06 133.41 -45.00
C SER A 407 46.65 132.87 -45.26
N ALA A 408 45.89 133.46 -46.19
CA ALA A 408 44.57 132.96 -46.60
C ALA A 408 44.67 131.60 -47.31
N GLU A 409 45.66 131.41 -48.17
CA GLU A 409 45.91 130.13 -48.85
C GLU A 409 46.28 129.04 -47.85
N ALA A 410 47.21 129.31 -46.93
CA ALA A 410 47.57 128.38 -45.85
C ALA A 410 46.39 128.09 -44.92
N ALA A 411 45.56 129.08 -44.58
CA ALA A 411 44.36 128.88 -43.79
C ALA A 411 43.35 127.96 -44.49
N ARG A 412 43.14 128.10 -45.80
CA ARG A 412 42.27 127.19 -46.58
C ARG A 412 42.81 125.77 -46.65
N GLU A 413 44.12 125.61 -46.80
CA GLU A 413 44.76 124.31 -46.80
C GLU A 413 44.58 123.60 -45.44
N ILE A 414 44.82 124.31 -44.32
CA ILE A 414 44.57 123.78 -42.97
C ILE A 414 43.08 123.47 -42.78
N LYS A 415 42.17 124.32 -43.26
CA LYS A 415 40.72 124.07 -43.19
C LYS A 415 40.33 122.79 -43.92
N GLY A 416 40.91 122.53 -45.08
CA GLY A 416 40.75 121.27 -45.82
C GLY A 416 41.24 120.06 -45.04
N LEU A 417 42.45 120.13 -44.46
CA LEU A 417 43.03 119.05 -43.66
C LEU A 417 42.24 118.76 -42.38
N ILE A 418 41.74 119.79 -41.70
CA ILE A 418 40.89 119.64 -40.51
C ILE A 418 39.52 119.08 -40.88
N GLY A 419 38.91 119.53 -41.99
CA GLY A 419 37.68 118.94 -42.51
C GLY A 419 37.81 117.45 -42.79
N ALA A 420 38.87 117.05 -43.49
CA ALA A 420 39.17 115.64 -43.74
C ALA A 420 39.46 114.85 -42.45
N SER A 421 40.05 115.49 -41.43
CA SER A 421 40.30 114.86 -40.13
C SER A 421 39.00 114.65 -39.35
N VAL A 422 38.07 115.61 -39.36
CA VAL A 422 36.73 115.46 -38.75
C VAL A 422 35.97 114.30 -39.40
N GLU A 423 35.94 114.24 -40.73
CA GLU A 423 35.26 113.16 -41.47
C GLU A 423 35.84 111.77 -41.12
N ARG A 424 37.18 111.65 -41.03
CA ARG A 424 37.84 110.40 -40.63
C ARG A 424 37.55 110.01 -39.18
N VAL A 425 37.48 110.98 -38.27
CA VAL A 425 37.17 110.71 -36.86
C VAL A 425 35.69 110.34 -36.69
N GLU A 426 34.77 110.97 -37.42
CA GLU A 426 33.35 110.60 -37.43
C GLU A 426 33.13 109.18 -37.98
N ALA A 427 33.82 108.82 -39.08
CA ALA A 427 33.82 107.45 -39.60
C ALA A 427 34.40 106.44 -38.58
N GLY A 428 35.48 106.82 -37.89
CA GLY A 428 36.07 106.02 -36.81
C GLY A 428 35.11 105.83 -35.63
N ASN A 429 34.34 106.85 -35.29
CA ASN A 429 33.37 106.81 -34.18
C ASN A 429 32.25 105.80 -34.46
N VAL A 430 31.77 105.74 -35.71
CA VAL A 430 30.77 104.73 -36.14
C VAL A 430 31.34 103.31 -35.99
N LEU A 431 32.57 103.07 -36.48
CA LEU A 431 33.21 101.74 -36.41
C LEU A 431 33.48 101.29 -34.97
N VAL A 432 33.96 102.19 -34.10
CA VAL A 432 34.21 101.87 -32.69
C VAL A 432 32.88 101.67 -31.94
N GLY A 433 31.84 102.44 -32.24
CA GLY A 433 30.51 102.23 -31.68
C GLY A 433 29.87 100.90 -32.08
N GLU A 434 30.10 100.44 -33.32
CA GLU A 434 29.70 99.11 -33.79
C GLU A 434 30.51 98.00 -33.13
N ALA A 435 31.82 98.19 -32.95
CA ALA A 435 32.67 97.28 -32.19
C ALA A 435 32.23 97.17 -30.71
N GLY A 436 31.82 98.29 -30.09
CA GLY A 436 31.25 98.30 -28.75
C GLY A 436 29.97 97.47 -28.63
N ARG A 437 29.00 97.68 -29.55
CA ARG A 437 27.78 96.86 -29.63
C ARG A 437 28.06 95.38 -29.83
N THR A 438 29.04 95.05 -30.67
CA THR A 438 29.46 93.67 -30.90
C THR A 438 30.03 93.03 -29.63
N MET A 439 30.75 93.78 -28.79
CA MET A 439 31.22 93.28 -27.49
C MET A 439 30.07 93.01 -26.52
N ASP A 440 29.04 93.87 -26.49
CA ASP A 440 27.83 93.63 -25.69
C ASP A 440 27.10 92.34 -26.13
N ASP A 441 26.98 92.11 -27.44
CA ASP A 441 26.41 90.89 -27.99
C ASP A 441 27.23 89.65 -27.62
N VAL A 442 28.57 89.73 -27.66
CA VAL A 442 29.46 88.65 -27.21
C VAL A 442 29.26 88.36 -25.72
N VAL A 443 29.18 89.39 -24.87
CA VAL A 443 28.90 89.20 -23.43
C VAL A 443 27.57 88.47 -23.22
N ASN A 444 26.52 88.87 -23.94
CA ASN A 444 25.21 88.23 -23.85
C ASN A 444 25.22 86.77 -24.32
N GLN A 445 25.91 86.47 -25.43
CA GLN A 445 26.05 85.10 -25.93
C GLN A 445 26.85 84.21 -24.98
N VAL A 446 27.95 84.72 -24.43
CA VAL A 446 28.78 83.98 -23.48
C VAL A 446 28.04 83.71 -22.16
N LYS A 447 27.22 84.65 -21.68
CA LYS A 447 26.31 84.41 -20.53
C LYS A 447 25.34 83.27 -20.82
N ARG A 448 24.72 83.26 -22.01
CA ARG A 448 23.82 82.18 -22.43
C ARG A 448 24.51 80.81 -22.49
N VAL A 449 25.77 80.78 -22.94
CA VAL A 449 26.60 79.57 -22.93
C VAL A 449 26.89 79.12 -21.49
N ALA A 450 27.21 80.05 -20.58
CA ALA A 450 27.42 79.73 -19.18
C ALA A 450 26.17 79.15 -18.50
N ASP A 451 24.98 79.68 -18.83
CA ASP A 451 23.70 79.17 -18.33
C ASP A 451 23.44 77.72 -18.81
N LEU A 452 23.63 77.45 -20.11
CA LEU A 452 23.49 76.09 -20.66
C LEU A 452 24.47 75.10 -20.02
N ILE A 453 25.71 75.52 -19.77
CA ILE A 453 26.70 74.68 -19.10
C ILE A 453 26.29 74.40 -17.63
N SER A 454 25.69 75.39 -16.96
CA SER A 454 25.15 75.21 -15.61
C SER A 454 24.02 74.18 -15.59
N GLU A 455 23.11 74.22 -16.57
CA GLU A 455 22.06 73.22 -16.74
C GLU A 455 22.64 71.81 -17.00
N ILE A 456 23.66 71.69 -17.86
CA ILE A 456 24.37 70.42 -18.11
C ILE A 456 25.01 69.88 -16.83
N SER A 457 25.64 70.74 -16.02
CA SER A 457 26.24 70.33 -14.75
C SER A 457 25.18 69.86 -13.75
N ALA A 458 24.02 70.51 -13.71
CA ALA A 458 22.91 70.12 -12.84
C ALA A 458 22.33 68.76 -13.27
N ALA A 459 22.05 68.58 -14.56
CA ALA A 459 21.56 67.33 -15.12
C ALA A 459 22.56 66.17 -14.94
N SER A 460 23.85 66.42 -15.14
CA SER A 460 24.90 65.41 -14.91
C SER A 460 24.99 65.02 -13.43
N GLY A 461 24.79 65.97 -12.51
CA GLY A 461 24.71 65.69 -11.07
C GLY A 461 23.51 64.82 -10.69
N GLU A 462 22.36 65.01 -11.34
CA GLU A 462 21.18 64.15 -11.16
C GLU A 462 21.39 62.76 -11.75
N GLN A 463 21.98 62.66 -12.95
CA GLN A 463 22.37 61.39 -13.57
C GLN A 463 23.34 60.59 -12.68
N SER A 464 24.35 61.24 -12.10
CA SER A 464 25.31 60.59 -11.19
C SER A 464 24.60 59.96 -9.98
N LYS A 465 23.64 60.67 -9.37
CA LYS A 465 22.81 60.13 -8.28
C LYS A 465 21.95 58.96 -8.74
N GLY A 466 21.30 59.07 -9.89
CA GLY A 466 20.49 57.99 -10.45
C GLY A 466 21.30 56.73 -10.76
N ILE A 467 22.50 56.89 -11.34
CA ILE A 467 23.45 55.81 -11.60
C ILE A 467 23.89 55.16 -10.28
N GLY A 468 24.17 55.95 -9.24
CA GLY A 468 24.49 55.43 -7.90
C GLY A 468 23.39 54.56 -7.31
N GLN A 469 22.13 54.98 -7.41
CA GLN A 469 20.98 54.21 -6.93
C GLN A 469 20.79 52.90 -7.71
N ILE A 470 20.97 52.92 -9.03
CA ILE A 470 20.91 51.70 -9.85
C ILE A 470 22.08 50.77 -9.49
N GLY A 471 23.28 51.32 -9.26
CA GLY A 471 24.44 50.53 -8.81
C GLY A 471 24.20 49.83 -7.47
N GLU A 472 23.59 50.50 -6.49
CA GLU A 472 23.17 49.89 -5.22
C GLU A 472 22.14 48.77 -5.44
N ALA A 473 21.15 48.98 -6.32
CA ALA A 473 20.14 47.97 -6.62
C ALA A 473 20.74 46.74 -7.33
N VAL A 474 21.70 46.94 -8.23
CA VAL A 474 22.43 45.85 -8.91
C VAL A 474 23.28 45.05 -7.93
N ASN A 475 23.88 45.70 -6.91
CA ASN A 475 24.65 45.01 -5.87
C ASN A 475 23.80 44.20 -4.87
N GLN A 476 22.48 44.43 -4.80
CA GLN A 476 21.56 43.69 -3.92
C GLN A 476 20.96 42.43 -4.58
N LEU A 477 21.10 42.29 -5.90
CA LEU A 477 20.64 41.15 -6.70
C LEU A 477 21.76 40.12 -6.86
#